data_AF-A0A139MN34-F1
#
_entry.id   AF-A0A139MN34-F1
#
_cell.length_a   1.000
_cell.length_b   1.000
_cell.length_c   1.000
_cell.angle_alpha   90.00
_cell.angle_beta   90.00
_cell.angle_gamma   90.00
#
_symmetry.space_group_name_H-M   'P 1'
#
loop_
_entity.id
_entity.type
_entity.pdbx_description
1 polymer ?
#
loop_
_entity_poly.entity_id
_entity_poly.type
_entity_poly.pdbx_seq_one_letter_code
_entity_poly.pdbx_strand_id
1 'polypeptide(L)'
;MCIECYIDQNRVTPLLHPLDCLREHRQYICGHCGRCICIEHTKNGLQRWNFPFKSLEIAKYYLRVADVTMQAPCGIYQIQSDKGRVSYKIFANLTDLEAYLKKNPDKSCARHQPSFIMPSYQEFPESQVRKLSAQEIETYLAER
;
A
#
# COMPACT_ATOMS: atom_id res chain seq x y z
N MET A 1 8.23 3.02 -15.17
CA MET A 1 7.69 2.42 -13.93
C MET A 1 8.81 2.27 -12.94
N CYS A 2 8.70 2.84 -11.74
CA CYS A 2 9.73 2.73 -10.70
C CYS A 2 9.83 1.27 -10.23
N ILE A 3 11.04 0.70 -10.28
CA ILE A 3 11.30 -0.71 -9.94
C ILE A 3 11.00 -1.04 -8.47
N GLU A 4 11.09 -0.03 -7.60
CA GLU A 4 10.86 -0.17 -6.17
C GLU A 4 9.39 0.08 -5.80
N CYS A 5 8.73 1.04 -6.45
CA CYS A 5 7.35 1.43 -6.13
C CYS A 5 6.28 0.72 -6.98
N TYR A 6 6.68 0.02 -8.04
CA TYR A 6 5.83 -0.69 -9.00
C TYR A 6 4.85 0.20 -9.79
N ILE A 7 5.07 1.52 -9.79
CA ILE A 7 4.21 2.52 -10.46
C ILE A 7 5.04 3.65 -11.07
N ASP A 8 4.42 4.46 -11.93
CA ASP A 8 5.05 5.63 -12.58
C ASP A 8 4.87 6.94 -11.79
N GLN A 9 3.81 7.05 -10.98
CA GLN A 9 3.45 8.31 -10.34
C GLN A 9 4.23 8.55 -9.04
N ASN A 10 5.40 9.17 -9.17
CA ASN A 10 6.37 9.34 -8.08
C ASN A 10 5.90 10.23 -6.90
N ARG A 11 4.83 11.00 -7.04
CA ARG A 11 4.28 11.89 -5.99
C ARG A 11 2.81 11.63 -5.65
N VAL A 12 2.24 10.51 -6.13
CA VAL A 12 0.78 10.25 -6.00
C VAL A 12 0.30 10.05 -4.55
N THR A 13 1.18 9.59 -3.66
CA THR A 13 0.88 9.39 -2.24
C THR A 13 1.52 10.48 -1.37
N PRO A 14 0.90 10.84 -0.23
CA PRO A 14 -0.35 10.29 0.32
C PRO A 14 -1.62 10.76 -0.40
N LEU A 15 -2.66 9.93 -0.54
CA LEU A 15 -3.88 10.31 -1.27
C LEU A 15 -4.82 11.25 -0.50
N LEU A 16 -4.90 11.10 0.82
CA LEU A 16 -5.83 11.84 1.69
C LEU A 16 -5.03 12.74 2.61
N HIS A 17 -5.43 14.02 2.72
CA HIS A 17 -4.80 15.03 3.58
C HIS A 17 -3.26 14.96 3.53
N PRO A 18 -2.65 15.16 2.35
CA PRO A 18 -1.25 14.82 2.14
C PRO A 18 -0.29 15.59 3.04
N LEU A 19 -0.57 16.87 3.33
CA LEU A 19 0.23 17.67 4.25
C LEU A 19 0.26 17.06 5.65
N ASP A 20 -0.92 16.74 6.20
CA ASP A 20 -1.04 16.18 7.56
C ASP A 20 -0.35 14.81 7.63
N CYS A 21 -0.55 13.97 6.63
CA CYS A 21 0.08 12.66 6.58
C CYS A 21 1.62 12.77 6.49
N LEU A 22 2.16 13.64 5.64
CA LEU A 22 3.61 13.81 5.50
C LEU A 22 4.25 14.41 6.76
N ARG A 23 3.53 15.27 7.48
CA ARG A 23 3.99 15.93 8.72
C ARG A 23 3.94 15.00 9.93
N GLU A 24 2.82 14.31 10.12
CA GLU A 24 2.55 13.61 11.38
C GLU A 24 3.00 12.15 11.39
N HIS A 25 3.08 11.50 10.23
CA HIS A 25 3.31 10.06 10.12
C HIS A 25 4.70 9.72 9.59
N ARG A 26 5.28 8.61 10.04
CA ARG A 26 6.42 8.00 9.36
C ARG A 26 6.06 7.59 7.94
N GLN A 27 6.95 7.92 7.01
CA GLN A 27 6.85 7.55 5.59
C GLN A 27 7.91 6.50 5.26
N TYR A 28 7.53 5.54 4.43
CA TYR A 28 8.47 4.85 3.56
C TYR A 28 8.85 5.80 2.43
N ILE A 29 10.14 6.03 2.24
CA ILE A 29 10.69 6.91 1.21
C ILE A 29 11.45 6.01 0.23
N CYS A 30 11.01 6.04 -1.02
CA CYS A 30 11.60 5.25 -2.08
C CYS A 30 13.01 5.74 -2.40
N GLY A 31 13.99 4.84 -2.36
CA GLY A 31 15.39 5.15 -2.69
C GLY A 31 15.61 5.50 -4.15
N HIS A 32 14.78 4.97 -5.06
CA HIS A 32 14.93 5.23 -6.49
C HIS A 32 14.24 6.51 -7.00
N CYS A 33 13.01 6.79 -6.56
CA CYS A 33 12.23 7.93 -7.08
C CYS A 33 11.78 8.94 -6.01
N GLY A 34 12.16 8.74 -4.75
CA GLY A 34 11.80 9.65 -3.64
C GLY A 34 10.32 9.61 -3.24
N ARG A 35 9.51 8.73 -3.83
CA ARG A 35 8.09 8.60 -3.50
C ARG A 35 7.88 8.29 -2.01
N CYS A 36 7.01 9.06 -1.37
CA CYS A 36 6.62 8.87 0.02
C CYS A 36 5.31 8.09 0.13
N ILE A 37 5.31 7.05 0.97
CA ILE A 37 4.14 6.22 1.24
C ILE A 37 4.00 6.07 2.76
N CYS A 38 2.82 6.38 3.31
CA CYS A 38 2.57 6.25 4.73
C CYS A 38 2.75 4.79 5.18
N ILE A 39 3.63 4.58 6.17
CA ILE A 39 3.90 3.28 6.80
C ILE A 39 3.58 3.29 8.30
N GLU A 40 3.09 4.42 8.81
CA GLU A 40 2.67 4.56 10.20
C GLU A 40 1.51 3.64 10.58
N HIS A 41 1.53 3.18 11.83
CA HIS A 41 0.45 2.39 12.41
C HIS A 41 -0.61 3.30 13.00
N THR A 42 -1.87 2.97 12.73
CA THR A 42 -3.03 3.49 13.47
C THR A 42 -2.95 3.02 14.93
N LYS A 43 -3.76 3.63 15.81
CA LYS A 43 -3.86 3.24 17.22
C LYS A 43 -4.16 1.75 17.45
N ASN A 44 -4.81 1.10 16.47
CA ASN A 44 -5.18 -0.31 16.52
C ASN A 44 -4.13 -1.23 15.85
N GLY A 45 -2.93 -0.72 15.56
CA GLY A 45 -1.85 -1.51 14.94
C GLY A 45 -2.06 -1.81 13.46
N LEU A 46 -3.00 -1.13 12.78
CA LEU A 46 -3.20 -1.28 11.33
C LEU A 46 -2.50 -0.17 10.56
N GLN A 47 -1.95 -0.47 9.39
CA GLN A 47 -1.42 0.49 8.42
C GLN A 47 -2.41 0.73 7.28
N ARG A 48 -2.13 1.74 6.43
CA ARG A 48 -3.04 2.12 5.35
C ARG A 48 -3.32 0.98 4.36
N TRP A 49 -2.33 0.12 4.09
CA TRP A 49 -2.47 -1.00 3.17
C TRP A 49 -3.42 -2.10 3.67
N ASN A 50 -3.72 -2.16 4.98
CA ASN A 50 -4.66 -3.13 5.54
C ASN A 50 -6.12 -2.81 5.19
N PHE A 51 -6.44 -1.59 4.77
CA PHE A 51 -7.81 -1.16 4.43
C PHE A 51 -8.15 -1.45 2.97
N PRO A 52 -9.43 -1.70 2.63
CA PRO A 52 -9.84 -1.91 1.25
C PRO A 52 -9.75 -0.61 0.42
N PHE A 53 -9.46 -0.77 -0.86
CA PHE A 53 -9.34 0.28 -1.86
C PHE A 53 -10.45 0.17 -2.91
N LYS A 54 -10.80 1.31 -3.52
CA LYS A 54 -11.86 1.40 -4.53
C LYS A 54 -11.44 0.88 -5.91
N SER A 55 -10.15 0.82 -6.22
CA SER A 55 -9.61 0.37 -7.50
C SER A 55 -8.30 -0.38 -7.33
N LEU A 56 -7.98 -1.23 -8.31
CA LEU A 56 -6.69 -1.92 -8.40
C LEU A 56 -5.52 -0.92 -8.44
N GLU A 57 -5.68 0.17 -9.19
CA GLU A 57 -4.68 1.22 -9.32
C GLU A 57 -4.33 1.84 -7.96
N ILE A 58 -5.33 2.22 -7.16
CA ILE A 58 -5.07 2.77 -5.83
C ILE A 58 -4.43 1.73 -4.92
N ALA A 59 -4.83 0.45 -5.01
CA ALA A 59 -4.18 -0.60 -4.22
C ALA A 59 -2.69 -0.73 -4.56
N LYS A 60 -2.30 -0.62 -5.85
CA LYS A 60 -0.89 -0.64 -6.27
C LYS A 60 -0.06 0.47 -5.61
N TYR A 61 -0.66 1.63 -5.36
CA TYR A 61 0.04 2.72 -4.67
C TYR A 61 0.53 2.33 -3.27
N TYR A 62 -0.09 1.35 -2.61
CA TYR A 62 0.27 0.93 -1.25
C TYR A 62 0.92 -0.45 -1.19
N LEU A 63 1.13 -1.13 -2.33
CA LEU A 63 1.67 -2.49 -2.32
C LEU A 63 3.09 -2.54 -1.74
N ARG A 64 3.94 -1.58 -2.12
CA ARG A 64 5.34 -1.56 -1.66
C ARG A 64 5.47 -1.52 -0.13
N VAL A 65 4.64 -0.73 0.56
CA VAL A 65 4.70 -0.69 2.05
C VAL A 65 4.17 -1.96 2.70
N ALA A 66 3.25 -2.68 2.04
CA ALA A 66 2.85 -4.00 2.49
C ALA A 66 3.99 -5.00 2.35
N ASP A 67 4.65 -5.03 1.19
CA ASP A 67 5.80 -5.91 0.93
C ASP A 67 6.92 -5.70 1.95
N VAL A 68 7.27 -4.45 2.23
CA VAL A 68 8.32 -4.08 3.19
C VAL A 68 7.93 -4.45 4.62
N THR A 69 6.66 -4.26 4.99
CA THR A 69 6.17 -4.61 6.33
C THR A 69 6.18 -6.12 6.54
N MET A 70 5.78 -6.89 5.53
CA MET A 70 5.66 -8.35 5.61
C MET A 70 6.94 -9.09 5.20
N GLN A 71 7.93 -8.37 4.66
CA GLN A 71 9.15 -8.91 4.06
C GLN A 71 8.87 -10.04 3.04
N ALA A 72 7.79 -9.88 2.26
CA ALA A 72 7.27 -10.89 1.35
C ALA A 72 6.51 -10.24 0.18
N PRO A 73 6.44 -10.88 -1.00
CA PRO A 73 5.65 -10.36 -2.12
C PRO A 73 4.15 -10.48 -1.80
N CYS A 74 3.54 -9.38 -1.37
CA CYS A 74 2.12 -9.32 -1.06
C CYS A 74 1.29 -9.30 -2.35
N GLY A 75 0.06 -9.78 -2.28
CA GLY A 75 -0.87 -9.78 -3.40
C GLY A 75 -2.01 -8.79 -3.20
N ILE A 76 -2.44 -8.13 -4.28
CA ILE A 76 -3.69 -7.37 -4.33
C ILE A 76 -4.78 -8.30 -4.83
N TYR A 77 -5.86 -8.46 -4.07
CA TYR A 77 -6.97 -9.33 -4.41
C TYR A 77 -8.24 -8.51 -4.62
N GLN A 78 -8.98 -8.82 -5.69
CA GLN A 78 -10.33 -8.32 -5.88
C GLN A 78 -11.29 -9.06 -4.94
N ILE A 79 -12.00 -8.28 -4.14
CA ILE A 79 -13.01 -8.75 -3.19
C ILE A 79 -14.36 -8.21 -3.62
N GLN A 80 -15.33 -9.11 -3.80
CA GLN A 80 -16.70 -8.78 -4.15
C GLN A 80 -17.63 -9.14 -3.00
N SER A 81 -18.50 -8.21 -2.61
CA SER A 81 -19.59 -8.49 -1.68
C SER A 81 -20.76 -9.17 -2.38
N ASP A 82 -21.62 -9.84 -1.63
CA ASP A 82 -22.93 -10.36 -2.05
C ASP A 82 -23.81 -9.30 -2.75
N LYS A 83 -23.74 -8.04 -2.30
CA LYS A 83 -24.40 -6.85 -2.89
C LYS A 83 -23.75 -6.34 -4.17
N GLY A 84 -22.76 -7.06 -4.72
CA GLY A 84 -22.05 -6.70 -5.95
C GLY A 84 -20.99 -5.60 -5.81
N ARG A 85 -20.75 -5.05 -4.61
CA ARG A 85 -19.70 -4.04 -4.41
C ARG A 85 -18.33 -4.67 -4.58
N VAL A 86 -17.52 -4.10 -5.46
CA VAL A 86 -16.13 -4.51 -5.67
C VAL A 86 -15.18 -3.62 -4.87
N SER A 87 -14.17 -4.22 -4.28
CA SER A 87 -13.06 -3.55 -3.62
C SER A 87 -11.76 -4.34 -3.82
N TYR A 88 -10.63 -3.72 -3.55
CA TYR A 88 -9.31 -4.35 -3.68
C TYR A 88 -8.61 -4.30 -2.33
N LYS A 89 -8.02 -5.41 -1.89
CA LYS A 89 -7.34 -5.50 -0.59
C LYS A 89 -6.01 -6.22 -0.75
N ILE A 90 -5.01 -5.79 0.01
CA ILE A 90 -3.68 -6.40 0.01
C ILE A 90 -3.62 -7.46 1.12
N PHE A 91 -3.07 -8.62 0.81
CA PHE A 91 -2.80 -9.72 1.74
C PHE A 91 -1.37 -10.22 1.55
N ALA A 92 -0.73 -10.64 2.64
CA ALA A 92 0.65 -11.13 2.58
C ALA A 92 0.73 -12.52 1.92
N ASN A 93 -0.30 -13.34 2.10
CA ASN A 93 -0.37 -14.70 1.58
C ASN A 93 -1.83 -15.18 1.44
N LEU A 94 -2.02 -16.38 0.91
CA LEU A 94 -3.33 -17.00 0.73
C LEU A 94 -4.03 -17.28 2.08
N THR A 95 -3.28 -17.69 3.10
CA THR A 95 -3.81 -17.96 4.45
C THR A 95 -4.50 -16.72 5.04
N ASP A 96 -3.92 -15.52 4.86
CA ASP A 96 -4.50 -14.27 5.33
C ASP A 96 -5.78 -13.90 4.57
N LEU A 97 -5.82 -14.16 3.25
CA LEU A 97 -7.03 -14.00 2.45
C LEU A 97 -8.14 -14.93 2.95
N GLU A 98 -7.85 -16.21 3.13
CA GLU A 98 -8.81 -17.20 3.60
C GLU A 98 -9.34 -16.86 5.00
N ALA A 99 -8.46 -16.45 5.92
CA ALA A 99 -8.85 -15.99 7.25
C ALA A 99 -9.76 -14.76 7.20
N TYR A 100 -9.52 -13.85 6.26
CA TYR A 100 -10.39 -12.70 6.05
C TYR A 100 -11.75 -13.10 5.48
N LEU A 101 -11.81 -13.95 4.47
CA LEU A 101 -13.07 -14.42 3.87
C LEU A 101 -13.90 -15.22 4.89
N LYS A 102 -13.27 -16.06 5.71
CA LYS A 102 -13.95 -16.78 6.81
C LYS A 102 -14.59 -15.83 7.83
N LYS A 103 -13.95 -14.69 8.11
CA LYS A 103 -14.48 -13.64 9.00
C LYS A 103 -15.55 -12.76 8.34
N ASN A 104 -15.69 -12.80 7.02
CA ASN A 104 -16.59 -11.94 6.24
C ASN A 104 -17.36 -12.79 5.22
N PRO A 105 -18.37 -13.57 5.66
CA PRO A 105 -19.07 -14.54 4.82
C PRO A 105 -19.88 -13.89 3.67
N ASP A 106 -20.14 -12.58 3.75
CA ASP A 106 -20.75 -11.77 2.69
C ASP A 106 -19.78 -11.45 1.55
N LYS A 107 -18.49 -11.83 1.65
CA LYS A 107 -17.44 -11.48 0.70
C LYS A 107 -16.84 -12.71 0.06
N SER A 108 -16.43 -12.55 -1.20
CA SER A 108 -15.81 -13.58 -1.99
C SER A 108 -14.62 -13.05 -2.80
N CYS A 109 -13.69 -13.94 -3.15
CA CYS A 109 -12.62 -13.70 -4.10
C CYS A 109 -12.71 -14.76 -5.20
N ALA A 110 -13.31 -14.42 -6.35
CA ALA A 110 -13.73 -15.39 -7.36
C ALA A 110 -12.63 -16.35 -7.86
N ARG A 111 -11.37 -15.91 -7.88
CA ARG A 111 -10.24 -16.70 -8.42
C ARG A 111 -9.26 -17.20 -7.37
N HIS A 112 -9.39 -16.80 -6.10
CA HIS A 112 -8.36 -17.04 -5.05
C HIS A 112 -6.93 -16.72 -5.52
N GLN A 113 -6.81 -15.79 -6.46
CA GLN A 113 -5.56 -15.38 -7.09
C GLN A 113 -5.46 -13.86 -7.02
N PRO A 114 -4.25 -13.31 -6.84
CA PRO A 114 -4.07 -11.87 -6.82
C PRO A 114 -4.35 -11.29 -8.21
N SER A 115 -5.05 -10.17 -8.25
CA SER A 115 -5.17 -9.31 -9.43
C SER A 115 -3.83 -8.66 -9.79
N PHE A 116 -2.92 -8.51 -8.82
CA PHE A 116 -1.55 -8.05 -9.03
C PHE A 116 -0.65 -8.49 -7.88
N ILE A 117 0.56 -8.92 -8.20
CA ILE A 117 1.61 -9.36 -7.26
C ILE A 117 2.96 -9.22 -7.96
N MET A 118 4.02 -8.92 -7.21
CA MET A 118 5.39 -8.97 -7.74
C MET A 118 5.95 -10.40 -7.63
N PRO A 119 6.76 -10.88 -8.59
CA PRO A 119 7.29 -12.25 -8.55
C PRO A 119 8.11 -12.57 -7.29
N SER A 120 8.78 -11.57 -6.72
CA SER A 120 9.60 -11.70 -5.52
C SER A 120 9.66 -10.37 -4.76
N TYR A 121 9.85 -10.45 -3.45
CA TYR A 121 10.23 -9.30 -2.63
C TYR A 121 11.72 -8.99 -2.82
N GLN A 122 12.04 -7.70 -2.97
CA GLN A 122 13.41 -7.21 -3.06
C GLN A 122 13.62 -6.04 -2.09
N GLU A 123 14.73 -6.08 -1.36
CA GLU A 123 15.19 -4.96 -0.54
C GLU A 123 16.00 -3.96 -1.37
N PHE A 124 15.88 -2.69 -1.01
CA PHE A 124 16.59 -1.60 -1.66
C PHE A 124 17.32 -0.80 -0.56
N PRO A 125 18.67 -0.85 -0.50
CA PRO A 125 19.44 -0.25 0.60
C PRO A 125 19.20 1.26 0.79
N GLU A 126 18.88 1.97 -0.28
CA GLU A 126 18.62 3.42 -0.27
C GLU A 126 17.22 3.78 0.25
N SER A 127 16.36 2.79 0.55
CA SER A 127 15.02 3.03 1.10
C SER A 127 15.10 3.53 2.53
N GLN A 128 14.21 4.44 2.92
CA GLN A 128 14.19 4.99 4.28
C GLN A 128 12.80 4.87 4.91
N VAL A 129 12.76 4.71 6.24
CA VAL A 129 11.52 4.76 7.03
C VAL A 129 11.64 5.75 8.18
N ARG A 130 11.20 6.99 7.94
CA ARG A 130 11.32 8.11 8.89
C ARG A 130 10.24 9.17 8.68
N LYS A 131 10.20 10.16 9.58
CA LYS A 131 9.47 11.41 9.33
C LYS A 131 10.26 12.31 8.38
N LEU A 132 9.53 13.10 7.58
CA LEU A 132 10.14 14.13 6.74
C LEU A 132 10.35 15.41 7.55
N SER A 133 11.38 16.17 7.18
CA SER A 133 11.55 17.56 7.61
C SER A 133 10.56 18.49 6.91
N ALA A 134 10.31 19.67 7.48
CA ALA A 134 9.41 20.66 6.87
C ALA A 134 9.80 20.99 5.42
N GLN A 135 11.10 21.17 5.14
CA GLN A 135 11.60 21.47 3.81
C GLN A 135 11.37 20.33 2.81
N GLU A 136 11.53 19.07 3.24
CA GLU A 136 11.25 17.91 2.39
C GLU A 136 9.75 17.81 2.08
N ILE A 137 8.88 18.13 3.05
CA ILE A 137 7.42 18.14 2.84
C ILE A 137 7.03 19.19 1.81
N GLU A 138 7.55 20.42 1.93
CA GLU A 138 7.30 21.51 0.99
C GLU A 138 7.75 21.13 -0.43
N THR A 139 8.97 20.59 -0.56
CA THR A 139 9.52 20.14 -1.85
C THR A 139 8.65 19.05 -2.46
N TYR A 140 8.31 18.02 -1.67
CA TYR A 140 7.51 16.89 -2.14
C TYR A 140 6.11 17.30 -2.59
N LEU A 141 5.48 18.26 -1.91
CA LEU A 141 4.18 18.79 -2.28
C LEU A 141 4.23 19.70 -3.51
N ALA A 142 5.32 20.44 -3.72
CA ALA A 142 5.51 21.29 -4.89
C ALA A 142 5.73 20.48 -6.18
N GLU A 143 6.32 19.29 -6.07
CA GLU A 143 6.56 18.37 -7.19
C GLU A 143 5.34 17.51 -7.58
N ARG A 144 4.22 17.66 -6.87
CA ARG A 144 3.08 16.76 -6.97
C ARG A 144 2.10 17.10 -8.09
#